data_AF-A0A4U2YLF6-F1
#
_entry.id   AF-A0A4U2YLF6-F1
#
_cell.length_a   1.000
_cell.length_b   1.000
_cell.length_c   1.000
_cell.angle_alpha   90.00
_cell.angle_beta   90.00
_cell.angle_gamma   90.00
#
_symmetry.space_group_name_H-M   'P 1'
#
loop_
_entity.id
_entity.type
_entity.pdbx_description
1 polymer ?
#
loop_
_entity_poly.entity_id
_entity_poly.type
_entity_poly.pdbx_seq_one_letter_code
_entity_poly.pdbx_strand_id
1 'polypeptide(L)' 'MCNGAALNVYPSQMQLSMGPGRLAYKLKFGKPATTEDIVDIFEFEDDLKFVTVEEQFSYYKRWLKSLQV' A
#
# COMPACT_ATOMS: atom_id res chain seq x y z
N MET A 1 -8.62 -13.74 -2.04
CA MET A 1 -8.37 -12.28 -1.98
C MET A 1 -7.05 -12.09 -1.22
N CYS A 2 -6.28 -11.03 -1.47
CA CYS A 2 -4.92 -10.88 -0.93
C CYS A 2 -4.57 -9.40 -0.71
N ASN A 3 -3.47 -9.12 -0.03
CA ASN A 3 -2.97 -7.77 0.28
C ASN A 3 -2.91 -6.86 -0.95
N GLY A 4 -2.58 -7.39 -2.14
CA GLY A 4 -2.46 -6.61 -3.37
C GLY A 4 -3.75 -5.90 -3.81
N ALA A 5 -4.91 -6.38 -3.38
CA ALA A 5 -6.21 -5.76 -3.68
C ALA A 5 -6.73 -4.87 -2.54
N ALA A 6 -5.98 -4.72 -1.44
CA ALA A 6 -6.43 -3.99 -0.27
C ALA A 6 -6.26 -2.47 -0.43
N LEU A 7 -7.22 -1.71 0.10
CA LEU A 7 -7.31 -0.25 -0.04
C LEU A 7 -6.07 0.50 0.41
N ASN A 8 -5.47 0.07 1.52
CA ASN A 8 -4.33 0.72 2.13
C ASN A 8 -3.00 0.07 1.74
N VAL A 9 -2.97 -0.82 0.75
CA VAL A 9 -1.73 -1.41 0.25
C VAL A 9 -1.38 -0.76 -1.09
N TYR A 10 -0.18 -0.17 -1.16
CA TYR A 10 0.30 0.48 -2.38
C TYR A 10 1.83 0.40 -2.48
N PRO A 11 2.40 0.09 -3.65
CA PRO A 11 3.84 0.04 -3.83
C PRO A 11 4.44 1.44 -3.97
N SER A 12 5.67 1.63 -3.46
CA SER A 12 6.44 2.84 -3.79
C SER A 12 6.97 2.79 -5.23
N GLN A 13 7.28 3.96 -5.81
CA GLN A 13 7.97 4.03 -7.11
C GLN A 13 9.28 3.23 -7.11
N MET A 14 10.00 3.23 -5.99
CA MET A 14 11.22 2.45 -5.83
C MET A 14 10.94 0.94 -5.90
N GLN A 15 9.94 0.43 -5.18
CA GLN A 15 9.55 -0.99 -5.23
C GLN A 15 9.06 -1.43 -6.62
N LEU A 16 8.44 -0.53 -7.38
CA LEU A 16 8.06 -0.80 -8.77
C LEU A 16 9.28 -0.90 -9.69
N SER A 17 10.33 -0.12 -9.41
CA SER A 17 11.57 -0.12 -10.20
C SER A 17 12.59 -1.20 -9.81
N MET A 18 12.43 -1.82 -8.63
CA MET A 18 13.42 -2.71 -8.02
C MET A 18 12.81 -4.09 -7.73
N GLY A 19 13.35 -5.13 -8.36
CA GLY A 19 12.98 -6.53 -8.09
C GLY A 19 11.67 -6.99 -8.75
N PRO A 20 11.08 -8.11 -8.30
CA PRO A 20 9.96 -8.78 -8.98
C PRO A 20 8.58 -8.14 -8.73
N GLY A 21 8.49 -6.99 -8.04
CA GLY A 21 7.21 -6.29 -7.81
C GLY A 21 6.25 -7.00 -6.82
N ARG A 22 6.77 -7.86 -5.95
CA ARG A 22 5.97 -8.68 -5.00
C ARG A 22 5.67 -7.99 -3.66
N LEU A 23 6.38 -6.91 -3.34
CA LEU A 23 6.31 -6.24 -2.05
C LEU A 23 5.66 -4.86 -2.20
N ALA A 24 4.82 -4.49 -1.24
CA ALA A 24 4.17 -3.19 -1.17
C ALA A 24 4.11 -2.70 0.29
N TYR A 25 3.73 -1.44 0.50
CA TYR A 25 3.55 -0.89 1.85
C TYR A 25 2.09 -0.90 2.28
N LYS A 26 1.83 -1.27 3.53
CA LYS A 26 0.54 -1.09 4.22
C LYS A 26 0.50 0.31 4.87
N LEU A 27 -0.17 1.23 4.20
CA LEU A 27 -0.18 2.65 4.52
C LEU A 27 -1.09 3.00 5.70
N LYS A 28 -0.61 3.90 6.56
CA LYS A 28 -1.34 4.44 7.72
C LYS A 28 -1.38 5.98 7.64
N PHE A 29 -2.56 6.57 7.76
CA PHE A 29 -2.72 8.03 7.68
C PHE A 29 -1.88 8.77 8.73
N GLY A 30 -1.27 9.89 8.32
CA GLY A 30 -0.43 10.72 9.18
C GLY A 30 0.90 10.07 9.60
N LYS A 31 1.23 8.89 9.08
CA LYS A 31 2.47 8.17 9.38
C LYS A 31 3.23 7.84 8.09
N PRO A 32 4.50 8.27 7.97
CA PRO A 32 5.36 7.80 6.89
C PRO A 32 5.49 6.28 6.94
N ALA A 33 5.51 5.63 5.77
CA ALA A 33 5.68 4.19 5.68
C ALA A 33 7.15 3.83 5.93
N THR A 34 7.40 2.80 6.72
CA THR A 34 8.74 2.28 6.98
C THR A 34 8.88 0.85 6.47
N THR A 35 10.08 0.28 6.58
CA THR A 35 10.34 -1.12 6.20
C THR A 35 9.49 -2.13 6.98
N GLU A 36 8.99 -1.77 8.17
CA GLU A 36 8.11 -2.60 8.99
C GLU A 36 6.68 -2.69 8.41
N ASP A 37 6.29 -1.74 7.56
CA ASP A 37 4.99 -1.73 6.90
C ASP A 37 5.01 -2.51 5.57
N ILE A 38 6.12 -3.18 5.21
CA ILE A 38 6.22 -3.97 3.97
C ILE A 38 5.44 -5.27 4.14
N VAL A 39 4.59 -5.56 3.14
CA VAL A 39 3.79 -6.78 3.06
C VAL A 39 3.99 -7.45 1.70
N ASP A 40 3.83 -8.77 1.66
CA ASP A 40 3.70 -9.52 0.41
C ASP A 40 2.28 -9.36 -0.15
N ILE A 41 2.16 -8.99 -1.41
CA ILE A 41 0.87 -8.74 -2.06
C ILE A 41 0.00 -10.01 -2.20
N PHE A 42 0.60 -11.21 -2.12
CA PHE A 42 -0.12 -12.48 -2.21
C PHE A 42 -0.52 -13.06 -0.85
N GLU A 43 -0.01 -12.51 0.25
CA GLU A 43 -0.47 -12.87 1.58
C GLU A 43 -1.89 -12.37 1.86
N PHE A 44 -2.53 -12.96 2.86
CA PHE A 44 -3.90 -12.69 3.25
C PHE A 44 -3.98 -12.31 4.72
N GLU A 45 -4.80 -11.31 5.03
CA GLU A 45 -5.18 -10.96 6.39
C GLU A 45 -6.71 -10.79 6.48
N ASP A 46 -7.25 -10.96 7.68
CA ASP A 46 -8.70 -11.04 7.88
C ASP A 46 -9.42 -9.69 7.64
N ASP A 47 -8.75 -8.56 7.89
CA ASP A 47 -9.35 -7.21 7.89
C ASP A 47 -9.10 -6.42 6.59
N LEU A 48 -8.88 -7.11 5.46
CA LEU A 48 -8.61 -6.44 4.19
C LEU A 48 -9.88 -5.89 3.55
N LYS A 49 -9.88 -4.60 3.26
CA LYS A 49 -10.90 -3.96 2.42
C LYS A 49 -10.45 -4.00 0.96
N PHE A 50 -11.02 -4.91 0.18
CA PHE A 50 -10.73 -5.03 -1.25
C PHE A 50 -11.41 -3.95 -2.07
N VAL A 51 -10.67 -3.33 -2.99
CA VAL A 51 -11.11 -2.15 -3.75
C VAL A 51 -10.52 -2.15 -5.16
N THR A 52 -10.94 -1.22 -6.01
CA THR A 52 -10.34 -1.05 -7.34
C THR A 52 -8.96 -0.39 -7.28
N VAL A 53 -8.20 -0.48 -8.37
CA VAL A 53 -6.89 0.17 -8.49
C VAL A 53 -7.01 1.69 -8.37
N GLU A 54 -8.08 2.28 -8.90
CA GLU A 54 -8.36 3.72 -8.79
C GLU A 54 -8.60 4.15 -7.34
N GLU A 55 -9.26 3.31 -6.55
CA GLU A 55 -9.49 3.54 -5.12
C GLU A 55 -8.17 3.44 -4.33
N GLN A 56 -7.31 2.46 -4.62
CA GLN A 56 -5.96 2.35 -4.02
C GLN A 56 -5.11 3.58 -4.33
N PHE A 57 -5.10 4.02 -5.61
CA PHE A 57 -4.36 5.21 -6.02
C PHE A 57 -4.92 6.49 -5.37
N SER A 58 -6.23 6.59 -5.23
CA SER A 58 -6.88 7.71 -4.54
C SER A 58 -6.54 7.73 -3.04
N TYR A 59 -6.50 6.56 -2.40
CA TYR A 59 -6.04 6.42 -1.01
C TYR A 59 -4.58 6.84 -0.86
N TYR A 60 -3.69 6.36 -1.72
CA TYR A 60 -2.28 6.73 -1.73
C TYR A 60 -2.07 8.24 -1.84
N LYS A 61 -2.77 8.91 -2.76
CA LYS A 61 -2.72 10.38 -2.89
C LYS A 61 -3.18 11.12 -1.63
N ARG A 62 -4.22 10.62 -0.97
CA ARG A 62 -4.70 11.18 0.31
C ARG A 62 -3.69 10.96 1.42
N TRP A 63 -3.08 9.78 1.46
CA TRP A 63 -2.03 9.44 2.42
C TRP A 63 -0.82 10.37 2.24
N LEU A 64 -0.33 10.59 1.01
CA LEU A 64 0.75 11.57 0.74
C LEU A 64 0.44 12.96 1.29
N LYS A 65 -0.79 13.46 1.07
CA LYS A 65 -1.24 14.74 1.61
C LYS A 65 -1.26 14.76 3.14
N SER A 66 -1.55 13.63 3.78
CA SER A 66 -1.55 13.53 5.24
C SER A 66 -0.16 13.59 5.88
N LEU A 67 0.90 13.43 5.08
CA LEU A 67 2.29 13.55 5.53
C LEU A 67 2.87 14.95 5.36
N GLN A 68 2.18 15.79 4.59
CA GLN A 68 2.54 17.19 4.42
C GLN A 68 1.92 17.97 5.59
N VAL A 69 2.78 18.44 6.50
CA VAL A 69 2.41 19.35 7.59
C VAL A 69 1.99 20.69 7.02
#